data_AF-W1PRD3-F1
#
_entry.id   AF-W1PRD3-F1
#
_cell.length_a   1.000
_cell.length_b   1.000
_cell.length_c   1.000
_cell.angle_alpha   90.00
_cell.angle_beta   90.00
_cell.angle_gamma   90.00
#
_symmetry.space_group_name_H-M   'P 1'
#
loop_
_entity.id
_entity.type
_entity.pdbx_description
1 polymer ?
#
loop_
_entity_poly.entity_id
_entity_poly.type
_entity_poly.pdbx_seq_one_letter_code
_entity_poly.pdbx_strand_id
1 'polypeptide(L)'
;MTGDGVNDAPALKKVDIGIAVADATDAARSASDIILTEPGLSVIVSVVLTSRAIFQRMKNYTIYAFSITIRMVKFDFSPFMILVIAILNDGTIMTISKDRVKPSPMPDSWKLKEIFTTGVVLGTYLAVMTVVFFWVVHKTDFFSVCHATPPH
;
A
#
# COMPACT_ATOMS: atom_id res chain seq x y z
N MET A 1 -14.78 -6.87 -20.38
CA MET A 1 -15.89 -6.99 -21.35
C MET A 1 -17.20 -6.86 -20.58
N THR A 2 -18.22 -6.25 -21.18
CA THR A 2 -19.57 -6.19 -20.58
C THR A 2 -20.48 -7.20 -21.24
N GLY A 3 -21.43 -7.76 -20.51
CA GLY A 3 -22.43 -8.69 -21.04
C GLY A 3 -23.73 -8.67 -20.25
N ASP A 4 -24.81 -9.08 -20.89
CA ASP A 4 -26.17 -9.07 -20.33
C ASP A 4 -26.87 -10.43 -20.49
N GLY A 5 -26.54 -11.18 -21.54
CA GLY A 5 -27.21 -12.43 -21.90
C GLY A 5 -26.48 -13.71 -21.52
N VAL A 6 -27.21 -14.82 -21.54
CA VAL A 6 -26.67 -16.19 -21.37
C VAL A 6 -25.57 -16.51 -22.39
N ASN A 7 -25.65 -15.92 -23.58
CA ASN A 7 -24.69 -16.13 -24.67
C ASN A 7 -23.34 -15.45 -24.38
N ASP A 8 -23.32 -14.43 -23.53
CA ASP A 8 -22.09 -13.72 -23.17
C ASP A 8 -21.32 -14.43 -22.06
N ALA A 9 -21.94 -15.37 -21.34
CA ALA A 9 -21.33 -16.05 -20.20
C ALA A 9 -19.96 -16.71 -20.52
N PRO A 10 -19.77 -17.43 -21.64
CA PRO A 10 -18.45 -17.97 -22.00
C PRO A 10 -17.41 -16.87 -22.27
N ALA A 11 -17.84 -15.74 -22.85
CA ALA A 11 -16.96 -14.62 -23.16
C ALA A 11 -16.58 -13.85 -21.89
N LEU A 12 -17.53 -13.58 -21.00
CA LEU A 12 -17.32 -12.97 -19.69
C LEU A 12 -16.34 -13.77 -18.83
N LYS A 13 -16.39 -15.11 -18.92
CA LYS A 13 -15.48 -15.98 -18.18
C LYS A 13 -14.07 -16.07 -18.77
N LYS A 14 -13.89 -15.72 -20.05
CA LYS A 14 -12.60 -15.81 -20.76
C LYS A 14 -11.77 -14.53 -20.65
N VAL A 15 -12.42 -13.38 -20.42
CA VAL A 15 -11.74 -12.09 -20.33
C VAL A 15 -11.07 -11.88 -18.97
N ASP A 16 -10.12 -10.95 -18.88
CA ASP A 16 -9.44 -10.64 -17.63
C ASP A 16 -10.37 -10.05 -16.56
N ILE A 17 -11.41 -9.32 -17.01
CA ILE A 17 -12.46 -8.74 -16.16
C ILE A 17 -13.79 -8.77 -16.92
N GLY A 18 -14.72 -9.61 -16.46
CA GLY A 18 -16.11 -9.69 -16.91
C GLY A 18 -17.02 -8.79 -16.06
N ILE A 19 -17.84 -7.94 -16.71
CA ILE A 19 -18.77 -7.03 -16.04
C ILE A 19 -20.20 -7.34 -16.50
N ALA A 20 -21.08 -7.77 -15.58
CA ALA A 20 -22.50 -7.91 -15.85
C ALA A 20 -23.22 -6.57 -15.60
N VAL A 21 -24.08 -6.15 -16.54
CA VAL A 21 -24.94 -4.96 -16.36
C VAL A 21 -26.07 -5.24 -15.36
N ALA A 22 -26.69 -4.18 -14.83
CA ALA A 22 -27.70 -4.29 -13.77
C ALA A 22 -28.87 -5.21 -14.14
N ASP A 23 -29.36 -5.16 -15.37
CA ASP A 23 -30.46 -6.01 -15.84
C ASP A 23 -29.98 -7.29 -16.54
N ALA A 24 -28.72 -7.70 -16.32
CA ALA A 24 -28.17 -8.92 -16.89
C ALA A 24 -28.87 -10.18 -16.34
N THR A 25 -28.98 -11.20 -17.19
CA THR A 25 -29.44 -12.53 -16.83
C THR A 25 -28.60 -13.14 -15.70
N ASP A 26 -29.20 -14.01 -14.87
CA ASP A 26 -28.50 -14.66 -13.76
C ASP A 26 -27.31 -15.50 -14.22
N ALA A 27 -27.37 -16.04 -15.44
CA ALA A 27 -26.24 -16.72 -16.08
C ALA A 27 -25.07 -15.76 -16.36
N ALA A 28 -25.33 -14.57 -16.91
CA ALA A 28 -24.30 -13.56 -17.15
C ALA A 28 -23.71 -13.04 -15.83
N ARG A 29 -24.56 -12.80 -14.81
CA ARG A 29 -24.13 -12.38 -13.47
C ARG A 29 -23.22 -13.42 -12.81
N SER A 30 -23.57 -14.70 -12.89
CA SER A 30 -22.78 -15.80 -12.32
C SER A 30 -21.45 -16.02 -13.04
N ALA A 31 -21.34 -15.61 -14.30
CA ALA A 31 -20.13 -15.74 -15.10
C ALA A 31 -19.20 -14.51 -15.03
N SER A 32 -19.67 -13.39 -14.49
CA SER A 32 -18.93 -12.12 -14.38
C SER A 32 -18.18 -11.97 -13.05
N ASP A 33 -17.08 -11.21 -13.06
CA ASP A 33 -16.31 -10.87 -11.85
C ASP A 33 -16.92 -9.68 -11.08
N ILE A 34 -17.59 -8.78 -11.80
CA ILE A 34 -18.21 -7.57 -11.26
C ILE A 34 -19.65 -7.48 -11.77
N ILE A 35 -20.59 -7.28 -10.85
CA ILE A 35 -22.00 -7.05 -11.17
C ILE A 35 -22.32 -5.59 -10.87
N LEU A 36 -22.79 -4.86 -11.88
CA LEU A 36 -23.27 -3.49 -11.69
C LEU A 36 -24.65 -3.53 -11.06
N THR A 37 -24.87 -2.75 -10.00
CA THR A 37 -26.19 -2.62 -9.36
C THR A 37 -27.05 -1.53 -9.98
N GLU A 38 -26.42 -0.64 -10.75
CA GLU A 38 -27.06 0.50 -11.41
C GLU A 38 -26.73 0.47 -12.91
N PRO A 39 -27.69 0.83 -13.78
CA PRO A 39 -27.44 0.93 -15.21
C PRO A 39 -26.61 2.19 -15.53
N GLY A 40 -25.77 2.10 -16.56
CA GLY A 40 -25.07 3.26 -17.14
C GLY A 40 -23.56 3.12 -17.22
N LEU A 41 -22.99 3.72 -18.27
CA LEU A 41 -21.53 3.71 -18.51
C LEU A 41 -20.76 4.52 -17.45
N SER A 42 -21.41 5.53 -16.83
CA SER A 42 -20.84 6.34 -15.76
C SER A 42 -20.39 5.50 -14.56
N VAL A 43 -21.14 4.44 -14.23
CA VAL A 43 -20.82 3.52 -13.13
C VAL A 43 -19.54 2.74 -13.43
N ILE A 44 -19.32 2.34 -14.68
CA ILE A 44 -18.08 1.65 -15.07
C ILE A 44 -16.89 2.59 -14.91
N VAL A 45 -17.03 3.86 -15.32
CA VAL A 45 -15.96 4.86 -15.16
C VAL A 45 -15.64 5.11 -13.68
N SER A 46 -16.66 5.23 -12.82
CA SER A 46 -16.45 5.45 -11.39
C SER A 46 -15.78 4.25 -10.71
N VAL A 47 -16.14 3.02 -11.08
CA VAL A 47 -15.49 1.78 -10.61
C VAL A 47 -14.03 1.72 -11.07
N VAL A 48 -13.72 2.09 -12.32
CA VAL A 48 -12.33 2.13 -12.82
C VAL A 48 -11.51 3.19 -12.07
N LEU A 49 -12.06 4.37 -11.81
CA LEU A 49 -11.35 5.41 -11.05
C LEU A 49 -11.11 4.98 -9.59
N THR A 50 -12.09 4.34 -8.97
CA THR A 50 -12.00 3.86 -7.58
C THR A 50 -10.99 2.72 -7.45
N SER A 51 -11.01 1.74 -8.38
CA SER A 51 -10.04 0.66 -8.41
C SER A 51 -8.60 1.17 -8.59
N ARG A 52 -8.38 2.19 -9.43
CA ARG A 52 -7.06 2.84 -9.55
C ARG A 52 -6.61 3.51 -8.25
N ALA A 53 -7.52 4.15 -7.51
CA ALA A 53 -7.19 4.74 -6.22
C ALA A 53 -6.77 3.66 -5.20
N ILE A 54 -7.53 2.56 -5.12
CA ILE A 54 -7.21 1.42 -4.25
C ILE A 54 -5.86 0.80 -4.64
N PHE A 55 -5.61 0.63 -5.94
CA PHE A 55 -4.35 0.09 -6.44
C PHE A 55 -3.14 0.95 -6.03
N GLN A 56 -3.27 2.27 -6.06
CA GLN A 56 -2.21 3.18 -5.59
C GLN A 56 -1.96 3.03 -4.08
N ARG A 57 -3.01 2.91 -3.26
CA ARG A 57 -2.85 2.63 -1.81
C ARG A 57 -2.10 1.32 -1.56
N MET A 58 -2.46 0.27 -2.30
CA MET A 58 -1.80 -1.03 -2.20
C MET A 58 -0.32 -0.94 -2.56
N LYS A 59 0.04 -0.22 -3.65
CA LYS A 59 1.44 0.00 -4.03
C LYS A 59 2.21 0.73 -2.93
N ASN A 60 1.66 1.82 -2.41
CA ASN A 60 2.31 2.60 -1.34
C ASN A 60 2.51 1.77 -0.07
N TYR A 61 1.52 0.97 0.31
CA TYR A 61 1.62 0.05 1.42
C TYR A 61 2.74 -0.98 1.21
N THR A 62 2.83 -1.59 0.02
CA THR A 62 3.89 -2.55 -0.29
C THR A 62 5.28 -1.92 -0.22
N ILE A 63 5.47 -0.71 -0.77
CA ILE A 63 6.74 0.02 -0.67
C ILE A 63 7.12 0.26 0.80
N TYR A 64 6.16 0.70 1.61
CA TYR A 64 6.35 0.93 3.04
C TYR A 64 6.75 -0.34 3.80
N ALA A 65 5.99 -1.43 3.60
CA ALA A 65 6.24 -2.72 4.26
C ALA A 65 7.66 -3.21 3.97
N PHE A 66 8.09 -3.19 2.70
CA PHE A 66 9.45 -3.57 2.33
C PHE A 66 10.51 -2.65 2.93
N SER A 67 10.27 -1.34 2.95
CA SER A 67 11.21 -0.36 3.50
C SER A 67 11.49 -0.62 4.99
N ILE A 68 10.46 -0.92 5.78
CA ILE A 68 10.60 -1.21 7.22
C ILE A 68 11.32 -2.52 7.45
N THR A 69 11.00 -3.59 6.72
CA THR A 69 11.71 -4.87 6.87
C THR A 69 13.21 -4.70 6.65
N ILE A 70 13.61 -3.96 5.61
CA ILE A 70 15.02 -3.69 5.31
C ILE A 70 15.69 -2.87 6.43
N ARG A 71 14.98 -1.88 6.98
CA ARG A 71 15.48 -1.10 8.12
C ARG A 71 15.71 -2.00 9.34
N MET A 72 14.78 -2.90 9.65
CA MET A 72 14.86 -3.76 10.84
C MET A 72 15.95 -4.82 10.72
N VAL A 73 16.13 -5.43 9.55
CA VAL A 73 17.14 -6.48 9.33
C VAL A 73 18.58 -5.96 9.53
N LYS A 74 18.82 -4.66 9.29
CA LYS A 74 20.16 -4.07 9.41
C LYS A 74 20.54 -3.63 10.84
N PHE A 75 19.63 -3.75 11.81
CA PHE A 75 19.86 -3.25 13.17
C PHE A 75 19.44 -4.27 14.23
N ASP A 76 20.40 -4.64 15.08
CA ASP A 76 20.16 -5.47 16.25
C ASP A 76 19.63 -4.62 17.40
N PHE A 77 18.31 -4.45 17.46
CA PHE A 77 17.63 -3.87 18.62
C PHE A 77 17.23 -4.95 19.63
N SER A 78 17.04 -4.56 20.90
CA SER A 78 16.48 -5.47 21.90
C SER A 78 15.12 -6.02 21.43
N PRO A 79 14.87 -7.34 21.53
CA PRO A 79 13.62 -7.96 21.06
C PRO A 79 12.35 -7.31 21.64
N PHE A 80 12.42 -6.83 22.89
CA PHE A 80 11.31 -6.14 23.53
C PHE A 80 10.95 -4.82 22.82
N MET A 81 11.94 -4.05 22.38
CA MET A 81 11.71 -2.79 21.68
C MET A 81 11.16 -3.03 20.27
N ILE A 82 11.64 -4.06 19.58
CA ILE A 82 11.12 -4.50 18.28
C ILE A 82 9.64 -4.87 18.41
N LEU A 83 9.27 -5.60 19.46
CA LEU A 83 7.88 -5.97 19.74
C LEU A 83 6.98 -4.73 19.93
N VAL A 84 7.42 -3.75 20.71
CA VAL A 84 6.67 -2.50 20.91
C VAL A 84 6.49 -1.76 19.59
N ILE A 85 7.55 -1.64 18.77
CA ILE A 85 7.47 -1.01 17.45
C ILE A 85 6.50 -1.76 16.53
N ALA A 86 6.52 -3.09 16.53
CA ALA A 86 5.63 -3.91 15.71
C ALA A 86 4.15 -3.68 16.07
N ILE A 87 3.82 -3.72 17.37
CA ILE A 87 2.45 -3.49 17.85
C ILE A 87 1.95 -2.09 17.48
N LEU A 88 2.78 -1.06 17.64
CA LEU A 88 2.43 0.32 17.26
C LEU A 88 2.27 0.47 15.74
N ASN A 89 3.12 -0.20 14.96
CA ASN A 89 3.07 -0.17 13.51
C ASN A 89 1.79 -0.83 12.97
N ASP A 90 1.33 -1.94 13.54
CA ASP A 90 0.12 -2.64 13.08
C ASP A 90 -1.13 -1.77 13.25
N GLY A 91 -1.28 -1.10 14.40
CA GLY A 91 -2.39 -0.18 14.63
C GLY A 91 -2.38 1.02 13.68
N THR A 92 -1.20 1.54 13.35
CA THR A 92 -1.07 2.71 12.48
C THR A 92 -1.18 2.37 11.00
N ILE A 93 -0.78 1.18 10.56
CA ILE A 93 -0.93 0.71 9.16
C ILE A 93 -2.39 0.70 8.72
N MET A 94 -3.33 0.41 9.62
CA MET A 94 -4.77 0.41 9.27
C MET A 94 -5.25 1.74 8.69
N THR A 95 -4.57 2.85 9.01
CA THR A 95 -4.89 4.19 8.47
C THR A 95 -4.65 4.28 6.96
N ILE A 96 -3.70 3.51 6.41
CA ILE A 96 -3.36 3.49 4.97
C ILE A 96 -4.57 3.00 4.14
N SER A 97 -5.39 2.11 4.69
CA SER A 97 -6.59 1.63 4.01
C SER A 97 -7.61 2.75 3.73
N LYS A 98 -7.66 3.75 4.62
CA LYS A 98 -8.57 4.92 4.56
C LYS A 98 -7.92 6.15 3.92
N ASP A 99 -6.69 6.03 3.44
CA ASP A 99 -5.93 7.16 2.91
C ASP A 99 -6.56 7.74 1.63
N ARG A 100 -6.50 9.05 1.43
CA ARG A 100 -7.07 9.73 0.26
C ARG A 100 -6.03 9.91 -0.83
N VAL A 101 -5.71 8.81 -1.52
CA VAL A 101 -4.77 8.81 -2.65
C VAL A 101 -5.45 9.23 -3.96
N LYS A 102 -4.76 10.06 -4.75
CA LYS A 102 -5.21 10.46 -6.09
C LYS A 102 -5.07 9.28 -7.07
N PRO A 103 -6.12 8.89 -7.82
CA PRO A 103 -6.01 7.86 -8.84
C PRO A 103 -4.99 8.21 -9.91
N SER A 104 -4.25 7.21 -10.41
CA SER A 104 -3.36 7.41 -11.56
C SER A 104 -4.18 7.75 -12.82
N PRO A 105 -3.77 8.77 -13.61
CA PRO A 105 -4.45 9.13 -14.85
C PRO A 105 -4.34 8.03 -15.92
N MET A 106 -3.25 7.26 -15.89
CA MET A 106 -3.01 6.15 -16.80
C MET A 106 -3.21 4.80 -16.10
N PRO A 107 -3.62 3.74 -16.84
CA PRO A 107 -3.59 2.38 -16.32
C PRO A 107 -2.19 2.04 -15.84
N ASP A 108 -2.09 1.55 -14.61
CA ASP A 108 -0.84 1.16 -13.98
C ASP A 108 -0.85 -0.34 -13.74
N SER A 109 0.32 -0.96 -13.81
CA SER A 109 0.49 -2.39 -13.63
C SER A 109 1.42 -2.66 -12.45
N TRP A 110 1.38 -3.89 -11.93
CA TRP A 110 2.17 -4.26 -10.75
C TRP A 110 3.63 -4.50 -11.12
N LYS A 111 4.37 -3.41 -11.28
CA LYS A 111 5.80 -3.40 -11.56
C LYS A 111 6.60 -3.71 -10.30
N LEU A 112 6.65 -4.99 -9.93
CA LEU A 112 7.33 -5.47 -8.72
C LEU A 112 8.75 -4.91 -8.60
N LYS A 113 9.55 -4.98 -9.67
CA LYS A 113 10.94 -4.46 -9.66
C LYS A 113 11.01 -3.01 -9.20
N GLU A 114 10.15 -2.14 -9.69
CA GLU A 114 10.11 -0.71 -9.34
C GLU A 114 9.70 -0.49 -7.87
N ILE A 115 8.68 -1.23 -7.41
CA ILE A 115 8.21 -1.22 -6.02
C ILE A 115 9.32 -1.67 -5.06
N PHE A 116 9.99 -2.78 -5.38
CA PHE A 116 11.09 -3.32 -4.60
C PHE A 116 12.29 -2.39 -4.58
N THR A 117 12.72 -1.87 -5.73
CA THR A 117 13.86 -0.93 -5.80
C THR A 117 13.57 0.32 -4.97
N THR A 118 12.37 0.88 -5.08
CA THR A 118 11.96 2.05 -4.28
C THR A 118 11.99 1.75 -2.79
N GLY A 119 11.45 0.59 -2.38
CA GLY A 119 11.47 0.16 -0.98
C GLY A 119 12.87 -0.07 -0.43
N VAL A 120 13.77 -0.64 -1.23
CA VAL A 120 15.19 -0.82 -0.85
C VAL A 120 15.88 0.51 -0.67
N VAL A 121 15.70 1.46 -1.58
CA VAL A 121 16.31 2.79 -1.48
C VAL A 121 15.82 3.53 -0.22
N LEU A 122 14.52 3.54 0.03
CA LEU A 122 13.96 4.19 1.23
C LEU A 122 14.38 3.48 2.53
N GLY A 123 14.33 2.14 2.56
CA GLY A 123 14.73 1.35 3.72
C GLY A 123 16.23 1.51 4.04
N THR A 124 17.09 1.50 3.03
CA THR A 124 18.53 1.74 3.22
C THR A 124 18.83 3.17 3.64
N TYR A 125 18.13 4.17 3.10
CA TYR A 125 18.25 5.55 3.55
C TYR A 125 17.89 5.69 5.04
N LEU A 126 16.73 5.17 5.47
CA LEU A 126 16.31 5.19 6.87
C LEU A 126 17.30 4.45 7.78
N ALA A 127 17.87 3.34 7.30
CA ALA A 127 18.89 2.61 8.01
C ALA A 127 20.16 3.46 8.21
N VAL A 128 20.69 4.06 7.14
CA VAL A 128 21.88 4.93 7.23
C VAL A 128 21.64 6.11 8.17
N MET A 129 20.47 6.76 8.09
CA MET A 129 20.13 7.86 8.99
C MET A 129 20.06 7.42 10.46
N THR A 130 19.61 6.19 10.73
CA THR A 130 19.62 5.61 12.07
C THR A 130 21.06 5.40 12.57
N VAL A 131 21.99 4.94 11.71
CA VAL A 131 23.42 4.81 12.07
C VAL A 131 24.02 6.18 12.38
N VAL A 132 23.80 7.17 11.51
CA VAL A 132 24.34 8.53 11.68
C VAL A 132 23.84 9.13 12.98
N PHE A 133 22.55 9.00 13.27
CA PHE A 133 21.97 9.45 14.54
C PHE A 133 22.64 8.79 15.74
N PHE A 134 22.78 7.46 15.74
CA PHE A 134 23.46 6.73 16.82
C PHE A 134 24.91 7.17 16.98
N TRP A 135 25.63 7.36 15.87
CA TRP A 135 27.01 7.84 15.87
C TRP A 135 27.15 9.24 16.47
N VAL A 136 26.27 10.18 16.08
CA VAL A 136 26.26 11.54 16.64
C VAL A 136 26.00 11.50 18.14
N VAL A 137 24.99 10.76 18.59
CA VAL A 137 24.65 10.65 20.02
C VAL A 137 25.80 10.06 20.84
N HIS A 138 26.53 9.09 20.29
CA HIS A 138 27.64 8.46 21.02
C HIS A 138 28.94 9.29 20.99
N LYS A 139 29.14 10.13 19.98
CA LYS A 139 30.36 10.95 19.81
C LYS A 139 30.24 12.38 20.32
N THR A 140 29.04 12.89 20.57
CA THR A 140 28.82 14.25 21.04
C THR A 140 28.19 14.27 22.43
N ASP A 141 28.76 15.03 23.35
CA ASP A 141 28.21 15.28 24.70
C ASP A 141 26.98 16.20 24.71
N PHE A 142 26.30 16.34 23.57
CA PHE A 142 25.20 17.28 23.37
C PHE A 142 24.09 17.10 24.41
N PHE A 143 23.78 15.85 24.78
CA PHE A 143 22.79 15.54 25.81
C PHE A 143 23.33 15.57 27.25
N SER A 144 24.66 15.48 27.43
CA SER A 144 25.31 15.54 28.75
C SER A 144 25.40 16.99 29.27
N VAL A 145 25.64 17.96 28.38
CA VAL A 145 25.85 19.38 28.74
C VAL A 145 24.55 20.09 29.15
N CYS A 146 23.40 19.68 28.63
CA CYS A 146 22.10 20.29 29.00
C CYS A 146 21.59 19.91 30.41
N HIS A 147 22.14 18.87 31.04
CA HIS A 147 21.74 18.44 32.40
C HIS A 147 22.70 18.89 33.51
N ALA A 148 23.80 19.58 33.19
CA ALA A 148 24.67 20.17 34.19
C ALA A 148 24.05 21.48 34.72
N THR A 149 23.27 21.37 35.79
CA THR A 149 22.87 22.50 36.65
C THR A 149 24.11 23.26 37.12
N PRO A 150 24.13 24.61 37.12
CA PRO A 150 25.28 25.37 37.61
C PRO A 150 25.47 25.12 39.13
N PRO A 151 26.72 25.02 39.62
CA PRO A 151 26.99 24.82 41.04
C PRO A 151 26.60 26.09 41.82
N HIS A 152 25.76 25.92 42.84
CA HIS A 152 25.59 26.87 43.95
C HIS A 152 26.51 26.48 45.10
#